data_AF-A0AAD0JRW9-F1
#
_entry.id   AF-A0AAD0JRW9-F1
#
_cell.length_a   1.000
_cell.length_b   1.000
_cell.length_c   1.000
_cell.angle_alpha   90.00
_cell.angle_beta   90.00
_cell.angle_gamma   90.00
#
_symmetry.space_group_name_H-M   'P 1'
#
loop_
_entity.id
_entity.type
_entity.pdbx_description
1 polymer ?
#
loop_
_entity_poly.entity_id
_entity_poly.type
_entity_poly.pdbx_seq_one_letter_code
_entity_poly.pdbx_strand_id
1 'polypeptide(L)'
;MITLLFISLFAYLCFTMLAPWQLNKYEDLKARNAQLVESSVAGPVPLDEVIRREGSLGDSEWHLVTARGSYLPMEDVLLRMQSVDGELVYQALRAFRTDSGDSLLVNRGWVRVGDDNAVPDFPSAPTGQLTIIARLRIPMDAPAQPIVLHDWNMVRNIDPPVIGDLLGTDLSPYYLQLAGGQPGSLEPMPLPSTESGPYLSYGMQWMAFGVLAPIGLGYFVWSEIRQRRRLDDEDNDAAAARPRKGGNRAAGPGQDTTASQAPSGPPAATVGDDGPSDEAADSDRLVAAAMRDRYGDRFASEYRRSSRGGNRA
;
A
#
# COMPACT_ATOMS: atom_id res chain seq x y z
N MET A 1 -5.95 -25.58 36.18
CA MET A 1 -4.52 -25.15 36.31
C MET A 1 -3.82 -25.14 34.95
N ILE A 2 -3.87 -26.23 34.18
CA ILE A 2 -3.25 -26.31 32.84
C ILE A 2 -3.78 -25.22 31.88
N THR A 3 -5.09 -24.99 31.83
CA THR A 3 -5.70 -23.96 30.96
C THR A 3 -5.24 -22.53 31.26
N LEU A 4 -5.05 -22.20 32.54
CA LEU A 4 -4.53 -20.89 32.97
C LEU A 4 -3.09 -20.68 32.50
N LEU A 5 -2.25 -21.72 32.60
CA LEU A 5 -0.87 -21.69 32.12
C LEU A 5 -0.81 -21.52 30.60
N PHE A 6 -1.64 -22.23 29.84
CA PHE A 6 -1.70 -22.10 28.38
C PHE A 6 -2.14 -20.71 27.92
N ILE A 7 -3.18 -20.14 28.55
CA ILE A 7 -3.68 -18.80 28.17
C ILE A 7 -2.67 -17.71 28.55
N SER A 8 -2.00 -17.86 29.69
CA SER A 8 -0.95 -16.93 30.11
C SER A 8 0.27 -16.99 29.19
N LEU A 9 0.68 -18.19 28.79
CA LEU A 9 1.77 -18.40 27.84
C LEU A 9 1.42 -17.88 26.44
N PHE A 10 0.18 -18.10 25.99
CA PHE A 10 -0.31 -17.59 24.71
C PHE A 10 -0.35 -16.06 24.68
N ALA A 11 -0.87 -15.43 25.73
CA ALA A 11 -0.87 -13.97 25.85
C ALA A 11 0.57 -13.42 25.88
N TYR A 12 1.46 -14.06 26.65
CA TYR A 12 2.89 -13.70 26.69
C TYR A 12 3.53 -13.76 25.29
N LEU A 13 3.31 -14.84 24.53
CA LEU A 13 3.82 -14.98 23.16
C LEU A 13 3.25 -13.92 22.21
N CYS A 14 1.96 -13.58 22.33
CA CYS A 14 1.33 -12.54 21.53
C CYS A 14 2.03 -11.18 21.70
N PHE A 15 2.30 -10.76 22.95
CA PHE A 15 2.92 -9.47 23.25
C PHE A 15 4.43 -9.42 23.05
N THR A 16 5.15 -10.52 23.27
CA THR A 16 6.62 -10.53 23.26
C THR A 16 7.23 -10.97 21.93
N MET A 17 6.50 -11.74 21.12
CA MET A 17 7.00 -12.25 19.84
C MET A 17 6.13 -11.83 18.66
N LEU A 18 4.83 -12.18 18.66
CA LEU A 18 4.00 -12.08 17.46
C LEU A 18 3.67 -10.64 17.07
N ALA A 19 3.21 -9.82 18.03
CA ALA A 19 2.92 -8.42 17.78
C ALA A 19 4.18 -7.60 17.43
N PRO A 20 5.30 -7.70 18.19
CA PRO A 20 6.54 -7.01 17.83
C PRO A 20 7.09 -7.43 16.47
N TRP A 21 7.01 -8.70 16.10
CA TRP A 21 7.51 -9.18 14.80
C TRP A 21 6.71 -8.62 13.62
N GLN A 22 5.37 -8.56 13.71
CA GLN A 22 4.54 -7.95 12.66
C GLN A 22 4.72 -6.42 12.59
N LEU A 23 4.88 -5.76 13.75
CA LEU A 23 5.12 -4.33 13.82
C LEU A 23 6.51 -3.94 13.29
N ASN A 24 7.54 -4.74 13.53
CA ASN A 24 8.86 -4.50 12.96
C ASN A 24 8.83 -4.55 11.42
N LYS A 25 8.06 -5.48 10.85
CA LYS A 25 7.83 -5.53 9.40
C LYS A 25 7.10 -4.29 8.87
N TYR A 26 6.20 -3.71 9.66
CA TYR A 26 5.55 -2.45 9.32
C TYR A 26 6.54 -1.28 9.32
N GLU A 27 7.42 -1.20 10.32
CA GLU A 27 8.47 -0.17 10.37
C GLU A 27 9.49 -0.33 9.22
N ASP A 28 9.88 -1.56 8.87
CA ASP A 28 10.74 -1.84 7.71
C ASP A 28 10.07 -1.39 6.39
N LEU A 29 8.76 -1.62 6.26
CA LEU A 29 7.98 -1.17 5.11
C LEU A 29 7.85 0.36 5.07
N LYS A 30 7.60 0.98 6.23
CA LYS A 30 7.51 2.43 6.38
C LYS A 30 8.83 3.12 6.06
N ALA A 31 9.96 2.54 6.47
CA ALA A 31 11.29 3.07 6.17
C ALA A 31 11.60 2.99 4.66
N ARG A 32 11.27 1.88 3.99
CA ARG A 32 11.40 1.75 2.53
C ARG A 32 10.50 2.74 1.78
N ASN A 33 9.26 2.87 2.24
CA ASN A 33 8.29 3.83 1.70
C ASN A 33 8.76 5.28 1.89
N ALA A 34 9.33 5.61 3.06
CA ALA A 34 9.92 6.91 3.33
C ALA A 34 11.11 7.19 2.42
N GLN A 35 11.98 6.21 2.16
CA GLN A 35 13.09 6.34 1.20
C GLN A 35 12.60 6.55 -0.24
N LEU A 36 11.52 5.88 -0.65
CA LEU A 36 10.85 6.10 -1.94
C LEU A 36 10.25 7.51 -2.04
N VAL A 37 9.63 8.01 -0.97
CA VAL A 37 9.08 9.36 -0.91
C VAL A 37 10.19 10.41 -0.88
N GLU A 38 11.22 10.22 -0.06
CA GLU A 38 12.37 11.13 0.08
C GLU A 38 13.17 11.23 -1.21
N SER A 39 13.46 10.10 -1.87
CA SER A 39 14.07 10.08 -3.21
C SER A 39 13.16 10.67 -4.30
N SER A 40 11.83 10.54 -4.15
CA SER A 40 10.87 11.18 -5.06
C SER A 40 10.73 12.70 -4.83
N VAL A 41 11.05 13.20 -3.62
CA VAL A 41 10.97 14.62 -3.25
C VAL A 41 12.31 15.33 -3.46
N ALA A 42 13.43 14.60 -3.43
CA ALA A 42 14.75 15.12 -3.78
C ALA A 42 14.72 15.82 -5.14
N GLY A 43 15.40 16.97 -5.22
CA GLY A 43 15.51 17.73 -6.48
C GLY A 43 16.24 16.91 -7.54
N PRO A 44 15.91 17.08 -8.83
CA PRO A 44 16.55 16.31 -9.88
C PRO A 44 18.04 16.67 -9.98
N VAL A 45 18.91 15.66 -9.95
CA VAL A 45 20.37 15.83 -10.07
C VAL A 45 20.80 15.74 -11.54
N PRO A 46 21.89 16.43 -11.96
CA PRO A 46 22.39 16.29 -13.33
C PRO A 46 22.74 14.83 -13.65
N LEU A 47 22.28 14.32 -14.80
CA LEU A 47 22.50 12.93 -15.21
C LEU A 47 23.99 12.54 -15.20
N ASP A 48 24.85 13.45 -15.65
CA ASP A 48 26.30 13.23 -15.74
C ASP A 48 26.96 12.99 -14.38
N GLU A 49 26.39 13.51 -13.29
CA GLU A 49 26.92 13.30 -11.93
C GLU A 49 26.57 11.90 -11.41
N VAL A 50 25.46 11.33 -11.88
CA VAL A 50 24.97 10.01 -11.47
C VAL A 50 25.67 8.90 -12.28
N ILE A 51 25.80 9.06 -13.60
CA ILE A 51 26.43 8.05 -14.48
C ILE A 51 27.94 7.94 -14.24
N ARG A 52 28.64 9.05 -13.97
CA ARG A 52 30.10 9.03 -13.74
C ARG A 52 30.52 8.43 -12.40
N ARG A 53 29.59 8.23 -11.48
CA ARG A 53 29.86 7.54 -10.22
C ARG A 53 29.95 6.05 -10.55
N GLU A 54 31.16 5.51 -10.72
CA GLU A 54 31.47 4.09 -10.98
C GLU A 54 31.04 3.15 -9.83
N GLY A 55 29.75 3.12 -9.52
CA GLY A 55 29.14 2.26 -8.51
C GLY A 55 27.80 1.77 -8.99
N SER A 56 27.40 0.59 -8.50
CA SER A 56 26.06 0.03 -8.68
C SER A 56 25.01 1.12 -8.43
N LEU A 57 24.21 1.47 -9.44
CA LEU A 57 23.07 2.37 -9.33
C LEU A 57 21.93 1.79 -8.46
N GLY A 58 22.17 0.71 -7.70
CA GLY A 58 21.17 0.06 -6.85
C GLY A 58 20.46 1.01 -5.89
N ASP A 59 21.16 2.01 -5.35
CA ASP A 59 20.55 3.06 -4.49
C ASP A 59 19.98 4.24 -5.30
N SER A 60 20.30 4.34 -6.60
CA SER A 60 19.97 5.46 -7.49
C SER A 60 18.79 5.20 -8.44
N GLU A 61 18.25 3.97 -8.48
CA GLU A 61 17.16 3.56 -9.39
C GLU A 61 15.86 4.38 -9.25
N TRP A 62 15.73 5.17 -8.18
CA TRP A 62 14.56 6.01 -7.92
C TRP A 62 14.81 7.51 -8.03
N HIS A 63 16.05 7.93 -8.34
CA HIS A 63 16.39 9.34 -8.40
C HIS A 63 15.90 9.98 -9.70
N LEU A 64 15.33 11.18 -9.55
CA LEU A 64 15.08 12.06 -10.68
C LEU A 64 16.41 12.65 -11.14
N VAL A 65 16.60 12.65 -12.46
CA VAL A 65 17.75 13.21 -13.13
C VAL A 65 17.31 14.27 -14.13
N THR A 66 18.12 15.31 -14.27
CA THR A 66 18.00 16.30 -15.33
C THR A 66 18.97 15.95 -16.43
N ALA A 67 18.46 15.77 -17.66
CA ALA A 67 19.27 15.49 -18.84
C ALA A 67 19.02 16.55 -19.91
N ARG A 68 20.09 17.14 -20.44
CA ARG A 68 20.04 18.08 -21.56
C ARG A 68 20.59 17.41 -22.80
N GLY A 69 19.88 17.56 -23.92
CA GLY A 69 20.17 16.80 -25.14
C GLY A 69 19.10 16.97 -26.21
N SER A 70 19.04 16.02 -27.12
CA SER A 70 18.03 15.95 -28.19
C SER A 70 17.60 14.52 -28.46
N TYR A 71 16.33 14.32 -28.79
CA TYR A 71 15.86 13.03 -29.31
C TYR A 71 16.48 12.76 -30.68
N LEU A 72 16.92 11.52 -30.91
CA LEU A 72 17.46 11.12 -32.19
C LEU A 72 16.33 11.03 -33.25
N PRO A 73 16.59 11.40 -34.52
CA PRO A 73 15.58 11.48 -35.58
C PRO A 73 15.30 10.09 -36.19
N MET A 74 14.82 9.16 -35.36
CA MET A 74 14.45 7.78 -35.70
C MET A 74 12.99 7.52 -35.33
N GLU A 75 12.43 6.35 -35.61
CA GLU A 75 11.08 6.01 -35.11
C GLU A 75 11.11 5.61 -33.63
N ASP A 76 9.97 5.71 -32.95
CA ASP A 76 9.83 5.15 -31.60
C ASP A 76 9.80 3.61 -31.68
N VAL A 77 10.42 2.94 -30.70
CA VAL A 77 10.25 1.50 -30.47
C VAL A 77 9.16 1.32 -29.43
N LEU A 78 8.19 0.45 -29.71
CA LEU A 78 7.03 0.26 -28.82
C LEU A 78 7.19 -0.95 -27.91
N LEU A 79 6.94 -0.75 -26.63
CA LEU A 79 6.74 -1.84 -25.67
C LEU A 79 5.33 -2.38 -25.79
N ARG A 80 5.21 -3.67 -26.11
CA ARG A 80 3.93 -4.37 -26.23
C ARG A 80 3.64 -5.22 -24.99
N MET A 81 2.38 -5.68 -24.91
CA MET A 81 1.90 -6.56 -23.83
C MET A 81 2.07 -5.94 -22.44
N GLN A 82 1.98 -4.61 -22.36
CA GLN A 82 2.05 -3.87 -21.11
C GLN A 82 0.64 -3.57 -20.62
N SER A 83 0.48 -3.50 -19.29
CA SER A 83 -0.74 -2.98 -18.70
C SER A 83 -0.43 -1.88 -17.70
N VAL A 84 -1.24 -0.83 -17.74
CA VAL A 84 -1.23 0.25 -16.75
C VAL A 84 -2.66 0.40 -16.23
N ASP A 85 -2.82 0.33 -14.92
CA ASP A 85 -4.13 0.43 -14.24
C ASP A 85 -5.22 -0.52 -14.79
N GLY A 86 -4.81 -1.70 -15.25
CA GLY A 86 -5.72 -2.72 -15.80
C GLY A 86 -6.08 -2.54 -17.29
N GLU A 87 -5.57 -1.49 -17.93
CA GLU A 87 -5.75 -1.22 -19.36
C GLU A 87 -4.56 -1.75 -20.15
N LEU A 88 -4.79 -2.24 -21.37
CA LEU A 88 -3.71 -2.64 -22.28
C LEU A 88 -3.10 -1.39 -22.92
N VAL A 89 -1.78 -1.27 -22.88
CA VAL A 89 -1.06 -0.08 -23.38
C VAL A 89 0.15 -0.45 -24.23
N TYR A 90 0.53 0.48 -25.11
CA TYR A 90 1.88 0.55 -25.65
C TYR A 90 2.68 1.59 -24.88
N GLN A 91 3.96 1.33 -24.62
CA GLN A 91 4.88 2.36 -24.13
C GLN A 91 5.83 2.77 -25.25
N ALA A 92 6.07 4.07 -25.43
CA ALA A 92 6.91 4.57 -26.50
C ALA A 92 8.34 4.80 -26.00
N LEU A 93 9.31 4.20 -26.69
CA LEU A 93 10.73 4.37 -26.41
C LEU A 93 11.42 5.14 -27.53
N ARG A 94 12.23 6.13 -27.15
CA ARG A 94 12.99 6.95 -28.09
C ARG A 94 14.43 7.07 -27.62
N ALA A 95 15.40 6.92 -28.53
CA ALA A 95 16.78 7.24 -28.19
C ALA A 95 16.97 8.75 -28.03
N PHE A 96 17.73 9.13 -27.00
CA PHE A 96 18.05 10.51 -26.65
C PHE A 96 19.55 10.65 -26.48
N ARG A 97 20.14 11.61 -27.19
CA ARG A 97 21.56 11.91 -27.07
C ARG A 97 21.75 13.13 -26.17
N THR A 98 22.53 12.95 -25.11
CA THR A 98 22.87 13.98 -24.14
C THR A 98 23.96 14.91 -24.70
N ASP A 99 24.11 16.09 -24.09
CA ASP A 99 25.19 17.03 -24.42
C ASP A 99 26.59 16.48 -24.11
N SER A 100 26.67 15.52 -23.20
CA SER A 100 27.90 14.80 -22.84
C SER A 100 28.31 13.75 -23.89
N GLY A 101 27.42 13.43 -24.84
CA GLY A 101 27.65 12.47 -25.92
C GLY A 101 27.03 11.10 -25.69
N ASP A 102 26.62 10.77 -24.45
CA ASP A 102 25.96 9.52 -24.12
C ASP A 102 24.57 9.43 -24.79
N SER A 103 24.24 8.27 -25.33
CA SER A 103 22.91 7.98 -25.85
C SER A 103 22.16 7.06 -24.89
N LEU A 104 20.98 7.48 -24.45
CA LEU A 104 20.13 6.72 -23.54
C LEU A 104 18.77 6.47 -24.17
N LEU A 105 18.17 5.35 -23.80
CA LEU A 105 16.79 5.07 -24.16
C LEU A 105 15.86 5.86 -23.23
N VAL A 106 14.88 6.57 -23.79
CA VAL A 106 13.87 7.32 -23.04
C VAL A 106 12.52 6.65 -23.21
N ASN A 107 11.97 6.12 -22.13
CA ASN A 107 10.56 5.76 -22.04
C ASN A 107 9.74 7.03 -21.86
N ARG A 108 8.98 7.37 -22.91
CA ARG A 108 8.20 8.59 -23.00
C ARG A 108 6.85 8.52 -22.29
N GLY A 109 6.49 7.35 -21.75
CA GLY A 109 5.17 7.07 -21.20
C GLY A 109 4.37 6.13 -22.10
N TRP A 110 3.06 6.12 -21.92
CA TRP A 110 2.18 5.16 -22.55
C TRP A 110 1.02 5.78 -23.34
N VAL A 111 0.45 4.95 -24.22
CA VAL A 111 -0.78 5.21 -24.96
C VAL A 111 -1.67 3.96 -24.90
N ARG A 112 -2.98 4.16 -24.84
CA ARG A 112 -3.94 3.05 -24.84
C ARG A 112 -3.84 2.30 -26.17
N VAL A 113 -3.90 0.97 -26.13
CA VAL A 113 -4.02 0.19 -27.37
C VAL A 113 -5.35 0.51 -28.04
N GLY A 114 -5.34 0.70 -29.36
CA GLY A 114 -6.55 0.93 -30.14
C GLY A 114 -7.33 -0.36 -30.42
N ASP A 115 -8.45 -0.22 -31.13
CA ASP A 115 -9.23 -1.37 -31.57
C ASP A 115 -8.38 -2.37 -32.38
N ASP A 116 -8.68 -3.66 -32.26
CA ASP A 116 -7.95 -4.75 -32.93
C ASP A 116 -6.42 -4.74 -32.71
N ASN A 117 -5.98 -4.24 -31.55
CA ASN A 117 -4.55 -4.15 -31.20
C ASN A 117 -3.77 -3.19 -32.13
N ALA A 118 -4.45 -2.18 -32.67
CA ALA A 118 -3.84 -1.13 -33.46
C ALA A 118 -3.03 -0.16 -32.58
N VAL A 119 -1.95 0.39 -33.15
CA VAL A 119 -1.21 1.49 -32.54
C VAL A 119 -1.98 2.78 -32.83
N PRO A 120 -2.45 3.51 -31.81
CA PRO A 120 -3.14 4.79 -32.04
C PRO A 120 -2.16 5.85 -32.56
N ASP A 121 -2.69 6.94 -33.10
CA ASP A 121 -1.87 8.14 -33.36
C ASP A 121 -1.44 8.79 -32.04
N PHE A 122 -0.17 9.18 -31.94
CA PHE A 122 0.38 9.86 -30.78
C PHE A 122 1.49 10.84 -31.16
N PRO A 123 1.70 11.93 -30.38
CA PRO A 123 2.69 12.93 -30.71
C PRO A 123 4.09 12.35 -30.84
N SER A 124 4.80 12.66 -31.93
CA SER A 124 6.21 12.30 -32.09
C SER A 124 7.08 13.03 -31.07
N ALA A 125 8.29 12.49 -30.82
CA ALA A 125 9.25 13.16 -29.97
C ALA A 125 9.64 14.54 -30.56
N PRO A 126 9.71 15.60 -29.73
CA PRO A 126 10.07 16.92 -30.22
C PRO A 126 11.49 16.94 -30.77
N THR A 127 11.70 17.77 -31.79
CA THR A 127 13.02 17.96 -32.40
C THR A 127 13.80 19.08 -31.73
N GLY A 128 15.12 19.00 -31.79
CA GLY A 128 16.02 20.06 -31.30
C GLY A 128 16.47 19.86 -29.86
N GLN A 129 17.18 20.87 -29.35
CA GLN A 129 17.80 20.84 -28.04
C GLN A 129 16.79 21.14 -26.94
N LEU A 130 16.75 20.30 -25.90
CA LEU A 130 15.84 20.44 -24.79
C LEU A 130 16.42 19.86 -23.50
N THR A 131 15.75 20.15 -22.40
CA THR A 131 16.05 19.58 -21.09
C THR A 131 14.86 18.75 -20.65
N ILE A 132 15.10 17.51 -20.22
CA ILE A 132 14.09 16.60 -19.65
C ILE A 132 14.42 16.30 -18.20
N ILE A 133 13.38 16.10 -17.41
CA ILE A 133 13.44 15.49 -16.08
C ILE A 133 12.88 14.07 -16.19
N ALA A 134 13.68 13.08 -15.80
CA ALA A 134 13.32 11.67 -15.90
C ALA A 134 13.79 10.90 -14.68
N ARG A 135 13.25 9.71 -14.43
CA ARG A 135 13.81 8.75 -13.47
C ARG A 135 14.84 7.89 -14.18
N LEU A 136 16.02 7.73 -13.58
CA LEU A 136 17.01 6.77 -14.06
C LEU A 136 16.60 5.36 -13.63
N ARG A 137 16.47 4.43 -14.57
CA ARG A 137 15.99 3.06 -14.32
C ARG A 137 16.98 2.03 -14.84
N ILE A 138 17.03 0.91 -14.13
CA ILE A 138 17.77 -0.29 -14.53
C ILE A 138 16.78 -1.22 -15.27
N PRO A 139 17.12 -1.73 -16.45
CA PRO A 139 16.28 -2.70 -17.13
C PRO A 139 16.17 -4.00 -16.34
N MET A 140 15.06 -4.72 -16.51
CA MET A 140 14.93 -6.07 -15.99
C MET A 140 15.90 -7.00 -16.72
N ASP A 141 16.38 -8.04 -16.04
CA ASP A 141 17.16 -9.12 -16.66
C ASP A 141 16.25 -10.03 -17.51
N ALA A 142 15.76 -9.48 -18.63
CA ALA A 142 14.88 -10.15 -19.57
C ALA A 142 15.07 -9.58 -20.99
N PRO A 143 15.25 -10.42 -22.02
CA PRO A 143 15.54 -9.94 -23.37
C PRO A 143 14.36 -9.21 -24.02
N ALA A 144 14.64 -8.21 -24.86
CA ALA A 144 13.61 -7.39 -25.53
C ALA A 144 12.66 -8.15 -26.48
N GLN A 145 13.09 -9.24 -27.12
CA GLN A 145 12.30 -9.98 -28.13
C GLN A 145 11.67 -9.08 -29.22
N PRO A 146 12.50 -8.49 -30.12
CA PRO A 146 12.06 -7.60 -31.18
C PRO A 146 11.18 -8.31 -32.22
N ILE A 147 10.13 -7.62 -32.67
CA ILE A 147 9.28 -7.99 -33.82
C ILE A 147 8.91 -6.72 -34.58
N VAL A 148 8.54 -6.86 -35.85
CA VAL A 148 7.88 -5.79 -36.60
C VAL A 148 6.39 -6.14 -36.70
N LEU A 149 5.53 -5.23 -36.27
CA LEU A 149 4.08 -5.40 -36.32
C LEU A 149 3.41 -4.05 -36.59
N HIS A 150 2.45 -4.01 -37.52
CA HIS A 150 1.76 -2.78 -37.95
C HIS A 150 2.74 -1.64 -38.32
N ASP A 151 3.84 -1.99 -39.02
CA ASP A 151 4.92 -1.08 -39.40
C ASP A 151 5.72 -0.46 -38.23
N TRP A 152 5.52 -0.93 -37.00
CA TRP A 152 6.29 -0.53 -35.82
C TRP A 152 7.29 -1.60 -35.39
N ASN A 153 8.47 -1.14 -34.99
CA ASN A 153 9.40 -1.94 -34.20
C ASN A 153 8.84 -2.10 -32.78
N MET A 154 8.59 -3.35 -32.37
CA MET A 154 8.02 -3.66 -31.05
C MET A 154 8.88 -4.63 -30.25
N VAL A 155 8.99 -4.39 -28.94
CA VAL A 155 9.69 -5.24 -27.97
C VAL A 155 8.78 -5.57 -26.79
N ARG A 156 9.05 -6.68 -26.09
CA ARG A 156 8.31 -7.10 -24.90
C ARG A 156 8.91 -6.52 -23.62
N ASN A 157 10.23 -6.40 -23.56
CA ASN A 157 10.97 -5.87 -22.42
C ASN A 157 11.87 -4.71 -22.86
N ILE A 158 12.22 -3.84 -21.92
CA ILE A 158 13.24 -2.80 -22.15
C ILE A 158 14.61 -3.44 -21.97
N ASP A 159 15.36 -3.51 -23.05
CA ASP A 159 16.71 -4.08 -23.12
C ASP A 159 17.56 -3.15 -24.01
N PRO A 160 18.24 -2.15 -23.43
CA PRO A 160 18.94 -1.12 -24.20
C PRO A 160 19.97 -1.66 -25.18
N PRO A 161 20.79 -2.69 -24.87
CA PRO A 161 21.68 -3.31 -25.86
C PRO A 161 20.94 -3.81 -27.12
N VAL A 162 19.90 -4.64 -26.94
CA VAL A 162 19.16 -5.21 -28.07
C VAL A 162 18.40 -4.15 -28.87
N ILE A 163 17.84 -3.14 -28.18
CA ILE A 163 17.15 -2.03 -28.83
C ILE A 163 18.16 -1.11 -29.54
N GLY A 164 19.36 -0.95 -28.98
CA GLY A 164 20.46 -0.19 -29.58
C GLY A 164 20.89 -0.79 -30.91
N ASP A 165 21.05 -2.11 -30.96
CA ASP A 165 21.35 -2.85 -32.20
C ASP A 165 20.27 -2.64 -33.26
N LEU A 166 18.99 -2.68 -32.86
CA LEU A 166 17.85 -2.43 -33.77
C LEU A 166 17.86 -1.00 -34.34
N LEU A 167 18.31 -0.03 -33.53
CA LEU A 167 18.38 1.39 -33.89
C LEU A 167 19.73 1.81 -34.50
N GLY A 168 20.71 0.89 -34.57
CA GLY A 168 22.08 1.20 -34.97
C GLY A 168 22.74 2.26 -34.09
N THR A 169 22.42 2.30 -32.80
CA THR A 169 22.91 3.29 -31.83
C THR A 169 23.45 2.57 -30.60
N ASP A 170 24.67 2.93 -30.17
CA ASP A 170 25.23 2.45 -28.91
C ASP A 170 24.49 3.13 -27.74
N LEU A 171 23.71 2.35 -26.99
CA LEU A 171 22.88 2.83 -25.89
C LEU A 171 23.50 2.46 -24.55
N SER A 172 23.42 3.41 -23.61
CA SER A 172 23.69 3.15 -22.20
C SER A 172 22.90 1.92 -21.71
N PRO A 173 23.47 1.09 -20.82
CA PRO A 173 22.76 -0.05 -20.23
C PRO A 173 21.57 0.38 -19.34
N TYR A 174 21.45 1.68 -19.04
CA TYR A 174 20.34 2.25 -18.29
C TYR A 174 19.36 2.98 -19.21
N TYR A 175 18.16 3.21 -18.73
CA TYR A 175 17.15 3.99 -19.45
C TYR A 175 16.54 5.07 -18.56
N LEU A 176 15.94 6.06 -19.22
CA LEU A 176 15.26 7.18 -18.59
C LEU A 176 13.75 7.00 -18.72
N GLN A 177 13.02 7.12 -17.62
CA GLN A 177 11.55 7.14 -17.62
C GLN A 177 11.06 8.57 -17.40
N LEU A 178 10.45 9.19 -18.41
CA LEU A 178 10.02 10.59 -18.32
C LEU A 178 9.04 10.81 -17.17
N ALA A 179 9.22 11.93 -16.48
CA ALA A 179 8.18 12.51 -15.65
C ALA A 179 7.07 13.09 -16.55
N GLY A 180 5.85 13.21 -16.01
CA GLY A 180 4.74 13.85 -16.71
C GLY A 180 5.04 15.32 -17.02
N GLY A 181 4.46 15.85 -18.10
CA GLY A 181 4.58 17.26 -18.49
C GLY A 181 5.94 17.66 -19.09
N GLN A 182 6.85 16.70 -19.31
CA GLN A 182 8.13 16.96 -19.95
C GLN A 182 8.01 17.03 -21.49
N PRO A 183 8.93 17.72 -22.19
CA PRO A 183 8.96 17.73 -23.65
C PRO A 183 8.99 16.30 -24.22
N GLY A 184 7.98 15.92 -24.99
CA GLY A 184 7.85 14.58 -25.57
C GLY A 184 7.22 13.53 -24.66
N SER A 185 6.80 13.89 -23.44
CA SER A 185 6.00 13.03 -22.56
C SER A 185 4.66 12.70 -23.19
N LEU A 186 4.29 11.43 -23.11
CA LEU A 186 2.94 10.92 -23.30
C LEU A 186 2.27 10.83 -21.92
N GLU A 187 1.35 9.89 -21.75
CA GLU A 187 0.76 9.64 -20.43
C GLU A 187 1.84 9.02 -19.51
N PRO A 188 2.10 9.62 -18.33
CA PRO A 188 3.20 9.17 -17.47
C PRO A 188 2.93 7.77 -16.90
N MET A 189 4.01 7.02 -16.70
CA MET A 189 3.98 5.77 -15.93
C MET A 189 3.51 6.04 -14.49
N PRO A 190 2.63 5.20 -13.92
CA PRO A 190 2.24 5.34 -12.53
C PRO A 190 3.47 5.18 -11.64
N LEU A 191 3.46 5.91 -10.53
CA LEU A 191 4.44 5.70 -9.47
C LEU A 191 4.22 4.31 -8.86
N PRO A 192 5.29 3.60 -8.44
CA PRO A 192 5.12 2.45 -7.58
C PRO A 192 4.34 2.92 -6.35
N SER A 193 3.16 2.34 -6.13
CA SER A 193 2.36 2.68 -4.96
C SER A 193 3.13 2.31 -3.71
N THR A 194 3.19 3.23 -2.76
CA THR A 194 3.67 3.02 -1.40
C THR A 194 2.86 1.87 -0.79
N GLU A 195 3.47 0.69 -0.62
CA GLU A 195 2.75 -0.47 -0.10
C GLU A 195 2.25 -0.16 1.31
N SER A 196 0.93 -0.08 1.46
CA SER A 196 0.27 -0.10 2.77
C SER A 196 -0.08 -1.56 3.05
N GLY A 197 0.94 -2.36 3.31
CA GLY A 197 0.76 -3.78 3.61
C GLY A 197 -0.09 -3.98 4.87
N PRO A 198 -0.79 -5.12 5.02
CA PRO A 198 -1.76 -5.39 6.10
C PRO A 198 -1.11 -5.61 7.48
N TYR A 199 0.17 -5.29 7.61
CA TYR A 199 1.02 -5.61 8.75
C TYR A 199 0.57 -4.88 10.03
N LEU A 200 0.02 -3.67 9.90
CA LEU A 200 -0.55 -2.91 11.02
C LEU A 200 -1.82 -3.58 11.57
N SER A 201 -2.78 -3.94 10.71
CA SER A 201 -4.02 -4.59 11.14
C SER A 201 -3.77 -5.96 11.76
N TYR A 202 -2.83 -6.73 11.23
CA TYR A 202 -2.48 -8.05 11.77
C TYR A 202 -1.73 -7.94 13.10
N GLY A 203 -0.86 -6.94 13.25
CA GLY A 203 -0.23 -6.62 14.54
C GLY A 203 -1.25 -6.27 15.63
N MET A 204 -2.26 -5.46 15.29
CA MET A 204 -3.36 -5.11 16.20
C MET A 204 -4.25 -6.33 16.54
N GLN A 205 -4.48 -7.24 15.59
CA GLN A 205 -5.22 -8.49 15.83
C GLN A 205 -4.52 -9.37 16.89
N TRP A 206 -3.20 -9.51 16.82
CA TRP A 206 -2.45 -10.26 17.85
C TRP A 206 -2.53 -9.62 19.23
N MET A 207 -2.52 -8.29 19.31
CA MET A 207 -2.76 -7.58 20.58
C MET A 207 -4.18 -7.83 21.09
N ALA A 208 -5.19 -7.77 20.21
CA ALA A 208 -6.58 -8.05 20.57
C ALA A 208 -6.75 -9.49 21.12
N PHE A 209 -6.13 -10.50 20.50
CA PHE A 209 -6.15 -11.86 21.03
C PHE A 209 -5.41 -12.00 22.37
N GLY A 210 -4.29 -11.31 22.53
CA GLY A 210 -3.55 -11.25 23.80
C GLY A 210 -4.36 -10.67 24.96
N VAL A 211 -5.30 -9.76 24.69
CA VAL A 211 -6.20 -9.15 25.69
C VAL A 211 -7.50 -9.93 25.88
N LEU A 212 -8.14 -10.36 24.79
CA LEU A 212 -9.46 -11.02 24.86
C LEU A 212 -9.39 -12.42 25.47
N ALA A 213 -8.30 -13.17 25.24
CA ALA A 213 -8.14 -14.50 25.80
C ALA A 213 -8.15 -14.52 27.36
N PRO A 214 -7.38 -13.69 28.07
CA PRO A 214 -7.44 -13.63 29.54
C PRO A 214 -8.76 -13.04 30.06
N ILE A 215 -9.38 -12.07 29.35
CA ILE A 215 -10.70 -11.55 29.72
C ILE A 215 -11.78 -12.65 29.63
N GLY A 216 -11.79 -13.41 28.54
CA GLY A 216 -12.74 -14.52 28.36
C GLY A 216 -12.58 -15.60 29.44
N LEU A 217 -11.35 -15.91 29.83
CA LEU A 217 -11.08 -16.81 30.94
C LEU A 217 -11.57 -16.25 32.29
N GLY A 218 -11.32 -14.98 32.56
CA GLY A 218 -11.79 -14.30 33.77
C GLY A 218 -13.31 -14.30 33.88
N TYR A 219 -14.00 -14.01 32.76
CA TYR A 219 -15.45 -14.10 32.67
C TYR A 219 -15.96 -15.53 32.90
N PHE A 220 -15.33 -16.53 32.27
CA PHE A 220 -15.73 -17.93 32.44
C PHE A 220 -15.60 -18.38 33.92
N VAL A 221 -14.46 -18.10 34.56
CA VAL A 221 -14.24 -18.41 35.98
C VAL A 221 -15.26 -17.68 36.87
N TRP A 222 -15.52 -16.40 36.60
CA TRP A 222 -16.54 -15.64 37.33
C TRP A 222 -17.95 -16.21 37.14
N SER A 223 -18.30 -16.59 35.91
CA SER A 223 -19.60 -17.18 35.58
C SER A 223 -19.80 -18.53 36.27
N GLU A 224 -18.76 -19.37 36.31
CA GLU A 224 -18.82 -20.68 36.96
C GLU A 224 -18.93 -20.54 38.48
N ILE A 225 -18.19 -19.61 39.10
CA ILE A 225 -18.31 -19.30 40.52
C ILE A 225 -19.72 -18.77 40.85
N ARG A 226 -20.25 -17.87 40.01
CA ARG A 226 -21.59 -17.31 40.20
C ARG A 226 -22.68 -18.35 40.02
N GLN A 227 -22.51 -19.29 39.09
CA GLN A 227 -23.46 -20.37 38.86
C GLN A 227 -23.43 -21.40 40.00
N ARG A 228 -22.25 -21.75 40.51
CA ARG A 228 -22.11 -22.61 41.71
C ARG A 228 -22.78 -21.98 42.92
N ARG A 229 -22.55 -20.68 43.17
CA ARG A 229 -23.23 -19.96 44.26
C ARG A 229 -24.75 -19.96 44.14
N ARG A 230 -25.29 -19.82 42.92
CA ARG A 230 -26.74 -19.91 42.70
C ARG A 230 -27.30 -21.30 42.98
N LEU A 231 -26.59 -22.36 42.58
CA LEU A 231 -26.98 -23.73 42.87
C LEU A 231 -26.87 -24.03 44.38
N ASP A 232 -25.84 -23.53 45.04
CA ASP A 232 -25.67 -23.65 46.50
C ASP A 232 -26.78 -22.89 47.26
N ASP A 233 -27.16 -21.69 46.79
CA ASP A 233 -28.27 -20.90 47.34
C ASP A 233 -29.62 -21.62 47.12
N GLU A 234 -29.86 -22.18 45.93
CA GLU A 234 -31.06 -22.97 45.61
C GLU A 234 -31.16 -24.27 46.44
N ASP A 235 -30.05 -24.98 46.64
CA ASP A 235 -29.98 -26.18 47.50
C ASP A 235 -30.18 -25.84 48.98
N ASN A 236 -29.66 -24.69 49.43
CA ASN A 236 -29.80 -24.23 50.81
C ASN A 236 -31.22 -23.72 51.09
N ASP A 237 -31.85 -23.04 50.14
CA ASP A 237 -33.26 -22.66 50.20
C ASP A 237 -34.19 -23.89 50.15
N ALA A 238 -33.87 -24.89 49.32
CA ALA A 238 -34.58 -26.18 49.29
C ALA A 238 -34.39 -26.99 50.58
N ALA A 239 -33.21 -26.91 51.23
CA ALA A 239 -32.95 -27.53 52.53
C ALA A 239 -33.68 -26.82 53.68
N ALA A 240 -33.77 -25.48 53.63
CA ALA A 240 -34.53 -24.66 54.58
C ALA A 240 -36.06 -24.85 54.45
N ALA A 241 -36.54 -25.19 53.25
CA ALA A 241 -37.95 -25.45 52.97
C ALA A 241 -38.45 -26.87 53.36
N ARG A 242 -37.59 -27.76 53.88
CA ARG A 242 -38.01 -29.09 54.36
C ARG A 242 -38.83 -28.97 55.67
N PRO A 243 -40.10 -29.42 55.73
CA PRO A 243 -40.95 -29.14 56.88
C PRO A 243 -40.61 -30.02 58.10
N ARG A 244 -40.37 -29.37 59.25
CA ARG A 244 -40.43 -30.02 60.57
C ARG A 244 -41.87 -30.43 60.89
N LYS A 245 -42.06 -31.71 61.18
CA LYS A 245 -43.37 -32.33 61.43
C LYS A 245 -43.95 -31.87 62.78
N GLY A 246 -45.10 -31.18 62.77
CA GLY A 246 -45.96 -31.05 63.95
C GLY A 246 -46.99 -29.91 63.89
N GLY A 247 -48.28 -30.26 63.65
CA GLY A 247 -49.44 -29.52 64.18
C GLY A 247 -50.33 -28.73 63.19
N ASN A 248 -51.50 -29.30 62.87
CA ASN A 248 -52.66 -28.73 62.13
C ASN A 248 -53.08 -27.29 62.54
N ARG A 249 -53.57 -26.47 61.57
CA ARG A 249 -55.02 -26.27 61.25
C ARG A 249 -55.23 -25.26 60.11
N ALA A 250 -56.39 -25.38 59.46
CA ALA A 250 -56.84 -24.72 58.23
C ALA A 250 -57.34 -23.28 58.37
N ALA A 251 -57.28 -22.50 57.28
CA ALA A 251 -58.33 -21.60 56.74
C ALA A 251 -57.79 -20.82 55.50
N GLY A 252 -58.54 -20.77 54.39
CA GLY A 252 -58.31 -19.83 53.27
C GLY A 252 -59.20 -18.58 53.41
N PRO A 253 -59.57 -17.85 52.33
CA PRO A 253 -58.82 -17.46 51.11
C PRO A 253 -58.87 -15.91 50.89
N GLY A 254 -58.12 -15.37 49.91
CA GLY A 254 -58.29 -13.98 49.43
C GLY A 254 -57.10 -13.56 48.55
N GLN A 255 -57.24 -13.57 47.23
CA GLN A 255 -57.69 -12.47 46.35
C GLN A 255 -56.70 -11.31 46.18
N ASP A 256 -56.41 -11.09 44.88
CA ASP A 256 -56.27 -9.82 44.20
C ASP A 256 -54.88 -9.17 43.98
N THR A 257 -54.53 -9.21 42.69
CA THR A 257 -54.26 -8.07 41.80
C THR A 257 -52.83 -7.56 41.57
N THR A 258 -52.54 -7.49 40.25
CA THR A 258 -51.72 -6.49 39.51
C THR A 258 -50.23 -6.36 39.86
N ALA A 259 -49.32 -5.97 38.98
CA ALA A 259 -49.18 -5.90 37.53
C ALA A 259 -47.76 -5.35 37.31
N SER A 260 -47.30 -5.44 36.06
CA SER A 260 -46.47 -4.42 35.41
C SER A 260 -44.94 -4.46 35.60
N GLN A 261 -44.31 -4.64 34.43
CA GLN A 261 -43.24 -3.82 33.86
C GLN A 261 -41.77 -4.10 34.25
N ALA A 262 -41.02 -4.48 33.20
CA ALA A 262 -39.61 -4.16 33.00
C ALA A 262 -39.37 -2.64 33.13
N PRO A 263 -38.13 -2.14 33.35
CA PRO A 263 -37.26 -1.92 32.18
C PRO A 263 -35.73 -1.81 32.45
N SER A 264 -35.01 -1.59 31.34
CA SER A 264 -33.83 -0.71 31.21
C SER A 264 -32.44 -1.20 31.64
N GLY A 265 -31.59 -1.43 30.63
CA GLY A 265 -30.14 -1.29 30.74
C GLY A 265 -29.65 0.13 30.45
N PRO A 266 -28.44 0.49 30.91
CA PRO A 266 -27.63 1.51 30.24
C PRO A 266 -26.11 1.18 30.27
N PRO A 267 -25.20 2.05 29.78
CA PRO A 267 -25.04 2.46 28.38
C PRO A 267 -23.61 2.18 27.86
N ALA A 268 -23.46 2.20 26.53
CA ALA A 268 -22.17 2.15 25.84
C ALA A 268 -21.45 3.50 25.92
N ALA A 269 -20.16 3.48 26.24
CA ALA A 269 -19.27 4.64 26.19
C ALA A 269 -18.53 4.67 24.84
N THR A 270 -18.72 5.77 24.12
CA THR A 270 -18.04 6.15 22.89
C THR A 270 -16.60 6.58 23.22
N VAL A 271 -15.60 5.97 22.60
CA VAL A 271 -14.21 6.43 22.64
C VAL A 271 -13.96 7.28 21.39
N GLY A 272 -13.38 8.46 21.61
CA GLY A 272 -13.15 9.49 20.61
C GLY A 272 -12.14 9.09 19.55
N ASP A 273 -12.39 9.63 18.36
CA ASP A 273 -11.56 9.64 17.16
C ASP A 273 -10.46 10.70 17.34
N ASP A 274 -9.26 10.28 17.78
CA ASP A 274 -8.06 11.11 17.67
C ASP A 274 -7.44 10.85 16.30
N GLY A 275 -7.73 11.74 15.35
CA GLY A 275 -7.10 11.77 14.03
C GLY A 275 -5.57 11.99 14.11
N PRO A 276 -4.84 11.72 13.02
CA PRO A 276 -3.38 11.83 12.99
C PRO A 276 -2.93 13.26 13.36
N SER A 277 -1.87 13.36 14.16
CA SER A 277 -1.30 14.62 14.66
C SER A 277 -1.03 15.63 13.53
N ASP A 278 -1.25 16.92 13.83
CA ASP A 278 -1.16 18.05 12.87
C ASP A 278 0.16 18.09 12.06
N GLU A 279 1.26 17.58 12.58
CA GLU A 279 2.55 17.50 11.87
C GLU A 279 2.57 16.47 10.73
N ALA A 280 1.93 15.30 10.91
CA ALA A 280 1.86 14.27 9.87
C ALA A 280 0.94 14.72 8.72
N ALA A 281 -0.15 15.42 9.07
CA ALA A 281 -1.06 16.02 8.11
C ALA A 281 -0.40 17.15 7.29
N ASP A 282 0.57 17.87 7.86
CA ASP A 282 1.30 18.93 7.17
C ASP A 282 2.38 18.38 6.22
N SER A 283 3.13 17.36 6.64
CA SER A 283 4.08 16.66 5.74
C SER A 283 3.40 16.01 4.55
N ASP A 284 2.24 15.39 4.76
CA ASP A 284 1.45 14.73 3.71
C ASP A 284 0.92 15.74 2.67
N ARG A 285 0.50 16.93 3.13
CA ARG A 285 0.06 18.01 2.25
C ARG A 285 1.20 18.58 1.42
N LEU A 286 2.40 18.73 2.00
CA LEU A 286 3.58 19.20 1.28
C LEU A 286 4.03 18.21 0.21
N VAL A 287 4.04 16.90 0.52
CA VAL A 287 4.33 15.84 -0.46
C VAL A 287 3.28 15.83 -1.57
N ALA A 288 2.00 15.92 -1.23
CA ALA A 288 0.92 15.96 -2.22
C ALA A 288 0.98 17.21 -3.12
N ALA A 289 1.36 18.37 -2.57
CA ALA A 289 1.54 19.60 -3.33
C ALA A 289 2.76 19.52 -4.28
N ALA A 290 3.91 19.04 -3.78
CA ALA A 290 5.12 18.85 -4.57
C ALA A 290 4.91 17.86 -5.73
N MET A 291 4.14 16.80 -5.50
CA MET A 291 3.81 15.82 -6.52
C MET A 291 2.78 16.33 -7.53
N ARG A 292 1.83 17.18 -7.12
CA ARG A 292 0.85 17.80 -8.02
C ARG A 292 1.49 18.79 -9.00
N ASP A 293 2.41 19.61 -8.50
CA ASP A 293 3.18 20.56 -9.31
C ASP A 293 4.02 19.84 -10.38
N ARG A 294 4.51 18.63 -10.06
CA ARG A 294 5.44 17.87 -10.90
C ARG A 294 4.78 16.84 -11.82
N TYR A 295 3.61 16.31 -11.48
CA TYR A 295 2.95 15.21 -12.21
C TYR A 295 1.52 15.55 -12.66
N GLY A 296 1.03 16.77 -12.40
CA GLY A 296 -0.32 17.22 -12.76
C GLY A 296 -1.42 16.64 -11.87
N ASP A 297 -2.67 16.84 -12.26
CA ASP A 297 -3.84 16.48 -11.44
C ASP A 297 -4.05 14.97 -11.25
N ARG A 298 -3.43 14.12 -12.08
CA ARG A 298 -3.56 12.66 -11.98
C ARG A 298 -2.99 12.13 -10.65
N PHE A 299 -1.83 12.62 -10.20
CA PHE A 299 -1.26 12.24 -8.91
C PHE A 299 -2.16 12.62 -7.74
N ALA A 300 -2.74 13.83 -7.76
CA ALA A 300 -3.66 14.27 -6.71
C ALA A 300 -4.91 13.37 -6.64
N SER A 301 -5.32 12.77 -7.75
CA SER A 301 -6.43 11.81 -7.80
C SER A 301 -6.05 10.43 -7.25
N GLU A 302 -4.84 9.94 -7.55
CA GLU A 302 -4.31 8.66 -7.08
C GLU A 302 -3.97 8.70 -5.58
N TYR A 303 -3.33 9.76 -5.11
CA TYR A 303 -3.08 10.02 -3.69
C TYR A 303 -4.39 10.15 -2.89
N ARG A 304 -5.42 10.80 -3.46
CA ARG A 304 -6.75 10.87 -2.84
C ARG A 304 -7.47 9.52 -2.82
N ARG A 305 -7.17 8.62 -3.76
CA ARG A 305 -7.73 7.27 -3.83
C ARG A 305 -7.05 6.34 -2.83
N SER A 306 -5.72 6.40 -2.70
CA SER A 306 -4.96 5.62 -1.71
C SER A 306 -5.28 6.07 -0.28
N SER A 307 -5.34 7.38 -0.02
CA SER A 307 -5.71 7.92 1.30
C SER A 307 -7.17 7.63 1.71
N ARG A 308 -8.11 7.61 0.75
CA ARG A 308 -9.51 7.21 1.04
C ARG A 308 -9.70 5.70 1.21
N GLY A 309 -8.85 4.88 0.61
CA GLY A 309 -8.87 3.42 0.75
C GLY A 309 -8.47 2.95 2.16
N GLY A 310 -7.61 3.70 2.85
CA GLY A 310 -7.15 3.38 4.20
C GLY A 310 -8.19 3.58 5.33
N ASN A 311 -9.28 4.33 5.07
CA ASN A 311 -10.28 4.68 6.10
C ASN A 311 -11.57 3.84 6.02
N ARG A 312 -11.54 2.74 5.24
CA ARG A 312 -12.61 1.74 5.16
C ARG A 312 -12.02 0.33 5.26
N ALA A 313 -11.52 -0.01 6.44
CA ALA A 313 -11.29 -1.39 6.84
C ALA A 313 -11.55 -1.52 8.35
#